data_AF-A0A942B980-F1
#
_entry.id   AF-A0A942B980-F1
#
_cell.length_a   1.000
_cell.length_b   1.000
_cell.length_c   1.000
_cell.angle_alpha   90.00
_cell.angle_beta   90.00
_cell.angle_gamma   90.00
#
_symmetry.space_group_name_H-M   'P 1'
#
loop_
_entity.id
_entity.type
_entity.pdbx_description
1 polymer ?
#
loop_
_entity_poly.entity_id
_entity_poly.type
_entity_poly.pdbx_seq_one_letter_code
_entity_poly.pdbx_strand_id
1 'polypeptide(L)'
;MNAEQKVADLKGEIARIQAKRSASSDKDIQEALQFKEDALREQLKTAEAAVQAEKSQAEQQATVDIEELPAKEVENEVRLARAHLAGDRKPAARDILSRLEVQAPNNVDVLELKADMLISVKDYTNAFPVLKKAHEIAPTNVGIEKKLAEVAFFKGSLGSIDAQLRTMSDSPFIAEGDMKANPTVGTILSAFIPGSGHLAVGMTRKGLVYLTIWVLTVIILIFLVKAEAGAAKLQHRSFSPSMPIIGFGFVAAMDYFVALFEVAALGRDKTLSKRPTVERPKPPVDLPFE
;
A
#
# COMPACT_ATOMS: atom_id res chain seq x y z
N MET A 1 35.07 10.62 14.97
CA MET A 1 33.60 10.43 14.86
C MET A 1 33.30 10.28 13.37
N ASN A 2 32.68 9.19 12.94
CA ASN A 2 32.36 9.00 11.52
C ASN A 2 31.37 10.09 11.08
N ALA A 3 31.51 10.65 9.87
CA ALA A 3 30.64 11.70 9.35
C ALA A 3 29.16 11.27 9.35
N GLU A 4 28.89 9.99 9.08
CA GLU A 4 27.54 9.41 9.17
C GLU A 4 26.99 9.38 10.61
N GLN A 5 27.85 9.12 11.60
CA GLN A 5 27.48 9.14 13.02
C GLN A 5 27.12 10.57 13.46
N LYS A 6 27.86 11.56 12.98
CA LYS A 6 27.58 12.99 13.23
C LYS A 6 26.22 13.42 12.66
N VAL A 7 25.86 12.94 11.47
CA VAL A 7 24.53 13.19 10.87
C VAL A 7 23.41 12.56 11.70
N ALA A 8 23.60 11.33 12.17
CA ALA A 8 22.62 10.65 13.03
C ALA A 8 22.41 11.39 14.36
N ASP A 9 23.50 11.81 15.00
CA ASP A 9 23.45 12.55 16.27
C ASP A 9 22.73 13.91 16.12
N LEU A 10 23.03 14.66 15.05
CA LEU A 10 22.38 15.94 14.75
C LEU A 10 20.87 15.78 14.48
N LYS A 11 20.47 14.75 13.73
CA LYS A 11 19.04 14.43 13.51
C LYS A 11 18.32 14.12 14.83
N GLY A 12 18.99 13.36 15.71
CA GLY A 12 18.47 13.06 17.04
C GLY A 12 18.29 14.31 17.91
N GLU A 13 19.23 15.24 17.88
CA GLU A 13 19.14 16.48 18.67
C GLU A 13 18.05 17.44 18.13
N ILE A 14 17.89 17.55 16.81
CA ILE A 14 16.80 18.31 16.18
C ILE A 14 15.44 17.77 16.62
N ALA A 15 15.24 16.44 16.58
CA ALA A 15 13.99 15.82 17.01
C ALA A 15 13.66 16.10 18.49
N ARG A 16 14.68 16.06 19.36
CA ARG A 16 14.52 16.41 20.79
C ARG A 16 14.11 17.87 20.99
N ILE A 17 14.66 18.80 20.21
CA ILE A 17 14.33 20.22 20.29
C ILE A 17 12.92 20.50 19.77
N GLN A 18 12.51 19.85 18.67
CA GLN A 18 11.15 19.95 18.14
C GLN A 18 10.11 19.49 19.16
N ALA A 19 10.37 18.37 19.85
CA ALA A 19 9.50 17.87 20.91
C ALA A 19 9.42 18.84 22.12
N LYS A 20 10.53 19.48 22.48
CA LYS A 20 10.55 20.51 23.53
C LYS A 20 9.79 21.78 23.12
N ARG A 21 9.89 22.18 21.85
CA ARG A 21 9.19 23.36 21.32
C ARG A 21 7.68 23.15 21.33
N SER A 22 7.19 21.99 20.89
CA SER A 22 5.75 21.69 20.88
C SER A 22 5.14 21.54 22.28
N ALA A 23 5.96 21.17 23.28
CA ALA A 23 5.52 21.07 24.67
C ALA A 23 5.54 22.40 25.43
N SER A 24 6.29 23.41 24.96
CA SER A 24 6.35 24.72 25.60
C SER A 24 5.14 25.58 25.21
N SER A 25 4.47 26.18 26.20
CA SER A 25 3.39 27.16 25.98
C SER A 25 3.88 28.60 25.90
N ASP A 26 5.11 28.86 26.32
CA ASP A 26 5.72 30.19 26.32
C ASP A 26 6.32 30.51 24.94
N LYS A 27 5.92 31.67 24.38
CA LYS A 27 6.31 32.14 23.05
C LYS A 27 7.81 32.44 22.97
N ASP A 28 8.40 33.02 24.00
CA ASP A 28 9.82 33.40 24.00
C ASP A 28 10.71 32.15 24.00
N ILE A 29 10.26 31.11 24.72
CA ILE A 29 10.92 29.79 24.73
C ILE A 29 10.78 29.10 23.36
N GLN A 30 9.64 29.23 22.69
CA GLN A 30 9.45 28.67 21.35
C GLN A 30 10.38 29.32 20.32
N GLU A 31 10.52 30.64 20.37
CA GLU A 31 11.43 31.39 19.47
C GLU A 31 12.90 31.04 19.74
N ALA A 32 13.31 30.92 21.00
CA ALA A 32 14.66 30.49 21.37
C ALA A 32 14.98 29.06 20.90
N LEU A 33 14.02 28.13 21.03
CA LEU A 33 14.17 26.75 20.55
C LEU A 33 14.18 26.67 19.02
N GLN A 34 13.42 27.52 18.34
CA GLN A 34 13.43 27.62 16.88
C GLN A 34 14.80 28.09 16.38
N PHE A 35 15.39 29.12 16.99
CA PHE A 35 16.73 29.57 16.63
C PHE A 35 17.78 28.46 16.77
N LYS A 36 17.69 27.65 17.85
CA LYS A 36 18.58 26.50 18.05
C LYS A 36 18.34 25.40 17.01
N GLU A 37 17.09 25.16 16.61
CA GLU A 37 16.75 24.20 15.55
C GLU A 37 17.39 24.61 14.22
N ASP A 38 17.29 25.89 13.84
CA ASP A 38 17.80 26.40 12.58
C ASP A 38 19.34 26.29 12.50
N ALA A 39 20.03 26.62 13.60
CA ALA A 39 21.48 26.45 13.69
C ALA A 39 21.91 24.97 13.53
N LEU A 40 21.17 24.03 14.11
CA LEU A 40 21.47 22.60 13.96
C LEU A 40 21.16 22.07 12.55
N ARG A 41 20.14 22.60 11.88
CA ARG A 41 19.82 22.25 10.50
C ARG A 41 20.92 22.71 9.54
N GLU A 42 21.53 23.85 9.80
CA GLU A 42 22.68 24.33 9.03
C GLU A 42 23.90 23.41 9.23
N GLN A 43 24.16 22.98 10.46
CA GLN A 43 25.19 21.99 10.76
C GLN A 43 24.89 20.62 10.13
N LEU A 44 23.62 20.23 10.07
CA LEU A 44 23.21 19.00 9.39
C LEU A 44 23.49 19.07 7.88
N LYS A 45 23.13 20.19 7.24
CA LYS A 45 23.35 20.40 5.81
C LYS A 45 24.83 20.35 5.45
N THR A 46 25.70 20.94 6.27
CA THR A 46 27.16 20.89 6.07
C THR A 46 27.71 19.49 6.30
N ALA A 47 27.22 18.75 7.31
CA ALA A 47 27.62 17.37 7.56
C ALA A 47 27.16 16.40 6.46
N GLU A 48 25.93 16.55 5.95
CA GLU A 48 25.42 15.74 4.83
C GLU A 48 26.18 16.02 3.54
N ALA A 49 26.57 17.28 3.28
CA ALA A 49 27.44 17.63 2.16
C ALA A 49 28.83 16.98 2.27
N ALA A 50 29.40 16.90 3.48
CA ALA A 50 30.67 16.23 3.72
C ALA A 50 30.58 14.71 3.49
N VAL A 51 29.51 14.04 3.96
CA VAL A 51 29.25 12.62 3.68
C VAL A 51 29.10 12.38 2.17
N GLN A 52 28.42 13.28 1.47
CA GLN A 52 28.24 13.17 0.02
C GLN A 52 29.56 13.37 -0.73
N ALA A 53 30.41 14.30 -0.28
CA ALA A 53 31.73 14.51 -0.85
C ALA A 53 32.65 13.30 -0.62
N GLU A 54 32.63 12.69 0.57
CA GLU A 54 33.37 11.45 0.85
C GLU A 54 32.87 10.28 -0.01
N LYS A 55 31.55 10.15 -0.23
CA LYS A 55 30.98 9.14 -1.14
C LYS A 55 31.38 9.38 -2.60
N SER A 56 31.32 10.62 -3.08
CA SER A 56 31.76 10.95 -4.44
C SER A 56 33.26 10.79 -4.65
N GLN A 57 34.09 11.02 -3.62
CA GLN A 57 35.53 10.77 -3.68
C GLN A 57 35.85 9.27 -3.63
N ALA A 58 35.13 8.48 -2.83
CA ALA A 58 35.24 7.01 -2.84
C ALA A 58 34.78 6.41 -4.17
N GLU A 59 33.74 6.97 -4.80
CA GLU A 59 33.28 6.59 -6.14
C GLU A 59 34.30 6.99 -7.22
N GLN A 60 34.97 8.15 -7.11
CA GLN A 60 36.00 8.60 -8.06
C GLN A 60 37.34 7.86 -7.90
N GLN A 61 37.75 7.49 -6.67
CA GLN A 61 38.95 6.67 -6.46
C GLN A 61 38.75 5.21 -6.88
N ALA A 62 37.51 4.71 -6.97
CA ALA A 62 37.21 3.42 -7.57
C ALA A 62 37.29 3.43 -9.12
N THR A 63 37.32 4.60 -9.77
CA THR A 63 37.32 4.71 -11.25
C THR A 63 38.72 4.75 -11.90
N VAL A 64 39.82 4.76 -11.15
CA VAL A 64 41.16 5.02 -11.74
C VAL A 64 41.94 3.76 -12.16
N ASP A 65 41.57 2.55 -11.73
CA ASP A 65 42.21 1.30 -12.19
C ASP A 65 41.17 0.21 -12.53
N ILE A 66 40.24 0.49 -13.45
CA ILE A 66 39.32 -0.53 -13.96
C ILE A 66 39.87 -1.02 -15.30
N GLU A 67 40.60 -2.13 -15.26
CA GLU A 67 40.82 -2.97 -16.43
C GLU A 67 39.44 -3.52 -16.82
N GLU A 68 38.84 -2.91 -17.85
CA GLU A 68 37.51 -3.26 -18.36
C GLU A 68 37.54 -4.72 -18.83
N LEU A 69 36.94 -5.61 -18.04
CA LEU A 69 36.91 -7.04 -18.35
C LEU A 69 36.27 -7.24 -19.74
N PRO A 70 36.83 -8.12 -20.58
CA PRO A 70 36.26 -8.39 -21.89
C PRO A 70 34.80 -8.83 -21.72
N ALA A 71 33.90 -8.35 -22.57
CA ALA A 71 32.44 -8.56 -22.45
C ALA A 71 32.01 -10.03 -22.23
N LYS A 72 32.80 -10.99 -22.72
CA LYS A 72 32.59 -12.43 -22.52
C LYS A 72 32.80 -12.91 -21.07
N GLU A 73 33.69 -12.27 -20.33
CA GLU A 73 33.97 -12.63 -18.94
C GLU A 73 32.88 -12.10 -18.00
N VAL A 74 32.39 -10.89 -18.27
CA VAL A 74 31.20 -10.33 -17.61
C VAL A 74 29.99 -11.25 -17.78
N GLU A 75 29.73 -11.73 -19.01
CA GLU A 75 28.63 -12.67 -19.28
C GLU A 75 28.76 -13.99 -18.48
N ASN A 76 29.98 -14.53 -18.38
CA ASN A 76 30.24 -15.75 -17.62
C ASN A 76 30.01 -15.55 -16.12
N GLU A 77 30.46 -14.43 -15.55
CA GLU A 77 30.26 -14.09 -14.15
C GLU A 77 28.78 -13.82 -13.82
N VAL A 78 28.06 -13.13 -14.70
CA VAL A 78 26.60 -12.94 -14.59
C VAL A 78 25.90 -14.30 -14.52
N ARG A 79 26.24 -15.22 -15.43
CA ARG A 79 25.65 -16.57 -15.45
C ARG A 79 25.93 -17.33 -14.16
N LEU A 80 27.15 -17.22 -13.63
CA LEU A 80 27.54 -17.84 -12.35
C LEU A 80 26.73 -17.24 -11.18
N ALA A 81 26.59 -15.92 -11.13
CA ALA A 81 25.82 -15.24 -10.09
C ALA A 81 24.32 -15.60 -10.15
N ARG A 82 23.72 -15.69 -11.35
CA ARG A 82 22.35 -16.17 -11.53
C ARG A 82 22.19 -17.60 -11.00
N ALA A 83 23.15 -18.49 -11.26
CA ALA A 83 23.14 -19.85 -10.72
C ALA A 83 23.22 -19.86 -9.18
N HIS A 84 24.01 -18.98 -8.57
CA HIS A 84 24.08 -18.84 -7.11
C HIS A 84 22.77 -18.30 -6.51
N LEU A 85 22.10 -17.34 -7.16
CA LEU A 85 20.78 -16.87 -6.73
C LEU A 85 19.72 -17.98 -6.81
N ALA A 86 19.73 -18.77 -7.89
CA ALA A 86 18.81 -19.90 -8.05
C ALA A 86 19.06 -21.01 -7.02
N GLY A 87 20.32 -21.24 -6.64
CA GLY A 87 20.72 -22.23 -5.64
C GLY A 87 20.65 -21.77 -4.18
N ASP A 88 19.95 -20.67 -3.89
CA ASP A 88 19.81 -20.02 -2.56
C ASP A 88 21.14 -19.62 -1.88
N ARG A 89 22.24 -19.53 -2.65
CA ARG A 89 23.56 -19.06 -2.18
C ARG A 89 23.66 -17.54 -2.36
N LYS A 90 22.74 -16.81 -1.73
CA LYS A 90 22.64 -15.34 -1.81
C LYS A 90 23.94 -14.59 -1.44
N PRO A 91 24.73 -15.02 -0.43
CA PRO A 91 25.98 -14.35 -0.09
C PRO A 91 27.00 -14.39 -1.24
N ALA A 92 27.22 -15.55 -1.84
CA ALA A 92 28.16 -15.70 -2.96
C ALA A 92 27.72 -14.90 -4.19
N ALA A 93 26.41 -14.85 -4.47
CA ALA A 93 25.87 -14.01 -5.53
C ALA A 93 26.08 -12.51 -5.26
N ARG A 94 26.01 -12.09 -3.99
CA ARG A 94 26.27 -10.70 -3.57
C ARG A 94 27.72 -10.32 -3.78
N ASP A 95 28.65 -11.20 -3.44
CA ASP A 95 30.08 -10.95 -3.64
C ASP A 95 30.39 -10.77 -5.13
N ILE A 96 29.89 -11.67 -5.99
CA ILE A 96 30.09 -11.56 -7.45
C ILE A 96 29.43 -10.28 -7.99
N LEU A 97 28.19 -9.99 -7.59
CA LEU A 97 27.50 -8.77 -8.02
C LEU A 97 28.27 -7.51 -7.64
N SER A 98 28.86 -7.46 -6.44
CA SER A 98 29.64 -6.30 -6.00
C SER A 98 30.84 -6.00 -6.90
N ARG A 99 31.48 -7.05 -7.45
CA ARG A 99 32.57 -6.90 -8.43
C ARG A 99 32.05 -6.44 -9.79
N LEU A 100 30.95 -7.05 -10.24
CA LEU A 100 30.30 -6.70 -11.51
C LEU A 100 29.78 -5.25 -11.52
N GLU A 101 29.30 -4.73 -10.39
CA GLU A 101 28.84 -3.34 -10.29
C GLU A 101 29.98 -2.33 -10.47
N VAL A 102 31.19 -2.66 -10.00
CA VAL A 102 32.37 -1.80 -10.18
C VAL A 102 32.86 -1.86 -11.62
N GLN A 103 32.87 -3.06 -12.21
CA GLN A 103 33.46 -3.29 -13.53
C GLN A 103 32.52 -2.90 -14.69
N ALA A 104 31.22 -3.14 -14.55
CA ALA A 104 30.24 -2.96 -15.62
C ALA A 104 28.92 -2.36 -15.09
N PRO A 105 28.93 -1.11 -14.57
CA PRO A 105 27.78 -0.49 -13.90
C PRO A 105 26.56 -0.28 -14.81
N ASN A 106 26.77 -0.19 -16.13
CA ASN A 106 25.73 0.07 -17.12
C ASN A 106 25.38 -1.16 -17.97
N ASN A 107 25.86 -2.35 -17.62
CA ASN A 107 25.47 -3.57 -18.32
C ASN A 107 24.04 -3.97 -17.93
N VAL A 108 23.20 -4.20 -18.94
CA VAL A 108 21.78 -4.57 -18.78
C VAL A 108 21.61 -5.81 -17.91
N ASP A 109 22.44 -6.85 -18.12
CA ASP A 109 22.37 -8.09 -17.37
C ASP A 109 22.78 -7.92 -15.90
N VAL A 110 23.74 -7.04 -15.63
CA VAL A 110 24.21 -6.74 -14.26
C VAL A 110 23.13 -5.95 -13.51
N LEU A 111 22.49 -4.99 -14.16
CA LEU A 111 21.37 -4.23 -13.59
C LEU A 111 20.16 -5.14 -13.32
N GLU A 112 19.85 -6.07 -14.23
CA GLU A 112 18.81 -7.07 -14.03
C GLU A 112 19.13 -7.97 -12.82
N LEU A 113 20.36 -8.48 -12.72
CA LEU A 113 20.81 -9.32 -11.62
C LEU A 113 20.73 -8.59 -10.26
N LYS A 114 21.11 -7.32 -10.23
CA LYS A 114 20.97 -6.45 -9.06
C LYS A 114 19.51 -6.31 -8.64
N ALA A 115 18.62 -6.08 -9.61
CA ALA A 115 17.19 -6.00 -9.34
C ALA A 115 16.63 -7.33 -8.81
N ASP A 116 17.00 -8.47 -9.40
CA ASP A 116 16.57 -9.79 -8.96
C ASP A 116 17.00 -10.07 -7.50
N MET A 117 18.21 -9.63 -7.12
CA MET A 117 18.68 -9.72 -5.75
C MET A 117 17.82 -8.87 -4.80
N LEU A 118 17.52 -7.62 -5.16
CA LEU A 118 16.66 -6.73 -4.37
C LEU A 118 15.25 -7.29 -4.23
N ILE A 119 14.67 -7.83 -5.31
CA ILE A 119 13.38 -8.52 -5.32
C ILE A 119 13.41 -9.74 -4.39
N SER A 120 14.49 -10.51 -4.38
CA SER A 120 14.65 -11.69 -3.49
C SER A 120 14.64 -11.34 -1.99
N VAL A 121 14.98 -10.08 -1.66
CA VAL A 121 14.94 -9.51 -0.30
C VAL A 121 13.63 -8.74 -0.06
N LYS A 122 12.72 -8.73 -1.04
CA LYS A 122 11.45 -7.99 -1.06
C LYS A 122 11.62 -6.46 -1.00
N ASP A 123 12.77 -5.95 -1.41
CA ASP A 123 13.05 -4.53 -1.50
C ASP A 123 12.64 -3.96 -2.87
N TYR A 124 11.32 -3.92 -3.10
CA TYR A 124 10.74 -3.40 -4.34
C TYR A 124 10.98 -1.90 -4.53
N THR A 125 11.20 -1.17 -3.44
CA THR A 125 11.45 0.28 -3.44
C THR A 125 12.76 0.59 -4.16
N ASN A 126 13.82 -0.15 -3.82
CA ASN A 126 15.14 0.02 -4.44
C ASN A 126 15.27 -0.75 -5.75
N ALA A 127 14.53 -1.85 -5.95
CA ALA A 127 14.55 -2.60 -7.21
C ALA A 127 13.99 -1.79 -8.39
N PHE A 128 12.93 -0.99 -8.15
CA PHE A 128 12.25 -0.21 -9.19
C PHE A 128 13.18 0.74 -9.98
N PRO A 129 13.95 1.65 -9.35
CA PRO A 129 14.84 2.55 -10.09
C PRO A 129 15.95 1.81 -10.84
N VAL A 130 16.38 0.63 -10.36
CA VAL A 130 17.40 -0.19 -11.05
C VAL A 130 16.83 -0.80 -12.33
N LEU A 131 15.64 -1.40 -12.29
CA LEU A 131 14.97 -1.92 -13.48
C LEU A 131 14.59 -0.82 -14.47
N LYS A 132 14.22 0.36 -13.98
CA LYS A 132 13.95 1.51 -14.85
C LYS A 132 15.19 1.89 -15.67
N LYS A 133 16.37 1.95 -15.03
CA LYS A 133 17.64 2.17 -15.75
C LYS A 133 17.93 1.07 -16.77
N ALA A 134 17.69 -0.20 -16.42
CA ALA A 134 17.87 -1.32 -17.34
C ALA A 134 16.94 -1.21 -18.57
N HIS A 135 15.69 -0.79 -18.37
CA HIS A 135 14.71 -0.58 -19.43
C HIS A 135 15.07 0.62 -20.32
N GLU A 136 15.63 1.69 -19.76
CA GLU A 136 16.12 2.84 -20.54
C GLU A 136 17.25 2.45 -21.50
N ILE A 137 18.09 1.46 -21.12
CA ILE A 137 19.17 0.96 -21.97
C ILE A 137 18.65 -0.05 -23.01
N ALA A 138 17.74 -0.94 -22.61
CA ALA A 138 17.18 -1.99 -23.46
C ALA A 138 15.64 -1.98 -23.46
N PRO A 139 15.00 -1.00 -24.14
CA PRO A 139 13.55 -0.81 -24.09
C PRO A 139 12.76 -1.95 -24.74
N THR A 140 13.38 -2.69 -25.67
CA THR A 140 12.75 -3.80 -26.39
C THR A 140 12.82 -5.14 -25.65
N ASN A 141 13.44 -5.19 -24.46
CA ASN A 141 13.58 -6.43 -23.70
C ASN A 141 12.32 -6.73 -22.89
N VAL A 142 11.52 -7.67 -23.40
CA VAL A 142 10.26 -8.14 -22.78
C VAL A 142 10.47 -8.67 -21.36
N GLY A 143 11.63 -9.27 -21.06
CA GLY A 143 11.94 -9.78 -19.73
C GLY A 143 12.04 -8.67 -18.68
N ILE A 144 12.71 -7.56 -19.04
CA ILE A 144 12.88 -6.40 -18.16
C ILE A 144 11.55 -5.67 -17.99
N GLU A 145 10.78 -5.50 -19.07
CA GLU A 145 9.47 -4.88 -19.02
C GLU A 145 8.52 -5.64 -18.07
N LYS A 146 8.48 -6.97 -18.19
CA LYS A 146 7.68 -7.82 -17.30
C LYS A 146 8.10 -7.66 -15.84
N LYS A 147 9.41 -7.69 -15.55
CA LYS A 147 9.95 -7.50 -14.20
C LYS A 147 9.66 -6.10 -13.66
N LEU A 148 9.76 -5.06 -14.50
CA LEU A 148 9.43 -3.68 -14.13
C LEU A 148 7.96 -3.56 -13.75
N ALA A 149 7.05 -4.15 -14.54
CA ALA A 149 5.63 -4.19 -14.25
C ALA A 149 5.31 -4.92 -12.94
N GLU A 150 5.97 -6.07 -12.70
CA GLU A 150 5.85 -6.82 -11.45
C GLU A 150 6.29 -6.00 -10.24
N VAL A 151 7.47 -5.38 -10.31
CA VAL A 151 7.98 -4.53 -9.24
C VAL A 151 7.11 -3.29 -9.03
N ALA A 152 6.60 -2.67 -10.10
CA ALA A 152 5.66 -1.55 -10.02
C ALA A 152 4.38 -1.94 -9.27
N PHE A 153 3.83 -3.12 -9.59
CA PHE A 153 2.65 -3.67 -8.93
C PHE A 153 2.89 -3.91 -7.44
N PHE A 154 3.97 -4.62 -7.07
CA PHE A 154 4.26 -4.91 -5.67
C PHE A 154 4.66 -3.68 -4.86
N LYS A 155 5.37 -2.73 -5.46
CA LYS A 155 5.67 -1.43 -4.85
C LYS A 155 4.38 -0.65 -4.51
N GLY A 156 3.37 -0.70 -5.39
CA GLY A 156 2.03 -0.13 -5.14
C GLY A 156 1.24 -0.89 -4.07
N SER A 157 1.32 -2.22 -4.05
CA SER A 157 0.57 -3.09 -3.14
C SER A 157 1.09 -3.12 -1.70
N LEU A 158 2.34 -2.72 -1.44
CA LEU A 158 2.96 -2.81 -0.11
C LEU A 158 3.02 -1.47 0.64
N GLY A 159 2.61 -0.36 0.01
CA GLY A 159 2.83 1.00 0.52
C GLY A 159 1.85 1.50 1.59
N SER A 160 0.64 0.95 1.70
CA SER A 160 -0.30 1.31 2.78
C SER A 160 -1.42 0.28 2.92
N ILE A 161 -1.95 0.13 4.13
CA ILE A 161 -3.15 -0.67 4.38
C ILE A 161 -4.32 -0.18 3.49
N ASP A 162 -4.38 1.11 3.18
CA ASP A 162 -5.32 1.68 2.21
C ASP A 162 -5.08 1.20 0.77
N ALA A 163 -3.83 1.02 0.36
CA ALA A 163 -3.49 0.46 -0.96
C ALA A 163 -3.79 -1.04 -1.02
N GLN A 164 -3.60 -1.78 0.07
CA GLN A 164 -4.01 -3.19 0.18
C GLN A 164 -5.53 -3.36 0.22
N LEU A 165 -6.26 -2.48 0.89
CA LEU A 165 -7.72 -2.46 0.83
C LEU A 165 -8.21 -2.11 -0.57
N ARG A 166 -7.51 -1.22 -1.29
CA ARG A 166 -7.80 -0.89 -2.69
C ARG A 166 -7.48 -2.02 -3.66
N THR A 167 -6.37 -2.75 -3.50
CA THR A 167 -6.08 -3.91 -4.34
C THR A 167 -6.94 -5.12 -4.00
N MET A 168 -7.39 -5.26 -2.75
CA MET A 168 -8.45 -6.21 -2.40
C MET A 168 -9.82 -5.79 -2.95
N SER A 169 -10.12 -4.49 -3.04
CA SER A 169 -11.34 -3.98 -3.69
C SER A 169 -11.27 -4.05 -5.21
N ASP A 170 -10.09 -3.89 -5.83
CA ASP A 170 -9.82 -4.03 -7.27
C ASP A 170 -9.54 -5.49 -7.69
N SER A 171 -9.89 -6.46 -6.85
CA SER A 171 -10.02 -7.85 -7.27
C SER A 171 -10.86 -7.91 -8.56
N PRO A 172 -10.49 -8.70 -9.58
CA PRO A 172 -11.25 -8.84 -10.83
C PRO A 172 -12.68 -9.40 -10.63
N PHE A 173 -13.11 -9.63 -9.39
CA PHE A 173 -14.48 -9.94 -9.01
C PHE A 173 -15.35 -8.71 -8.67
N ILE A 174 -14.77 -7.54 -8.36
CA ILE A 174 -15.50 -6.31 -8.00
C ILE A 174 -14.83 -5.08 -8.63
N ALA A 175 -14.93 -4.92 -9.95
CA ALA A 175 -14.60 -3.62 -10.56
C ALA A 175 -15.64 -2.57 -10.09
N GLU A 176 -15.18 -1.49 -9.48
CA GLU A 176 -15.99 -0.37 -8.95
C GLU A 176 -16.90 0.29 -10.03
N GLY A 177 -16.61 0.03 -11.32
CA GLY A 177 -17.41 0.43 -12.47
C GLY A 177 -18.52 -0.54 -12.88
N ASP A 178 -18.42 -1.84 -12.56
CA ASP A 178 -19.34 -2.88 -13.03
C ASP A 178 -20.43 -3.26 -12.00
N MET A 179 -20.24 -2.90 -10.72
CA MET A 179 -21.20 -3.19 -9.64
C MET A 179 -22.07 -2.01 -9.19
N LYS A 180 -22.31 -1.00 -10.04
CA LYS A 180 -23.34 0.00 -9.75
C LYS A 180 -24.73 -0.55 -10.08
N ALA A 181 -25.29 -1.38 -9.20
CA ALA A 181 -26.67 -1.79 -9.33
C ALA A 181 -27.61 -0.58 -9.24
N ASN A 182 -28.80 -0.70 -9.83
CA ASN A 182 -29.84 0.33 -9.70
C ASN A 182 -30.10 0.58 -8.20
N PRO A 183 -30.14 1.84 -7.72
CA PRO A 183 -30.43 2.16 -6.32
C PRO A 183 -31.72 1.50 -5.76
N THR A 184 -32.67 1.20 -6.64
CA THR A 184 -33.88 0.44 -6.31
C THR A 184 -33.54 -0.98 -5.84
N VAL A 185 -32.61 -1.65 -6.55
CA VAL A 185 -32.09 -2.98 -6.17
C VAL A 185 -31.35 -2.88 -4.83
N GLY A 186 -30.54 -1.83 -4.66
CA GLY A 186 -29.90 -1.55 -3.36
C GLY A 186 -30.91 -1.43 -2.22
N THR A 187 -32.00 -0.70 -2.43
CA THR A 187 -33.03 -0.50 -1.39
C THR A 187 -33.73 -1.81 -1.03
N ILE A 188 -34.10 -2.61 -2.05
CA ILE A 188 -34.72 -3.92 -1.83
C ILE A 188 -33.77 -4.84 -1.06
N LEU A 189 -32.49 -4.86 -1.42
CA LEU A 189 -31.50 -5.71 -0.77
C LEU A 189 -31.29 -5.30 0.69
N SER A 190 -31.16 -3.99 0.95
CA SER A 190 -31.07 -3.43 2.31
C SER A 190 -32.28 -3.75 3.18
N ALA A 191 -33.47 -3.97 2.59
CA ALA A 191 -34.66 -4.34 3.35
C ALA A 191 -34.53 -5.74 3.97
N PHE A 192 -33.80 -6.67 3.35
CA PHE A 192 -33.58 -8.01 3.90
C PHE A 192 -32.41 -8.04 4.88
N ILE A 193 -31.30 -7.40 4.52
CA ILE A 193 -30.07 -7.41 5.31
C ILE A 193 -29.50 -5.99 5.32
N PRO A 194 -29.41 -5.31 6.47
CA PRO A 194 -28.83 -3.98 6.52
C PRO A 194 -27.36 -4.00 6.08
N GLY A 195 -26.96 -2.99 5.33
CA GLY A 195 -25.62 -2.90 4.71
C GLY A 195 -25.49 -3.59 3.36
N SER A 196 -26.33 -4.57 3.02
CA SER A 196 -26.23 -5.28 1.73
C SER A 196 -26.52 -4.39 0.52
N GLY A 197 -27.47 -3.45 0.62
CA GLY A 197 -27.75 -2.50 -0.46
C GLY A 197 -26.60 -1.53 -0.74
N HIS A 198 -25.84 -1.16 0.28
CA HIS A 198 -24.63 -0.36 0.10
C HIS A 198 -23.54 -1.14 -0.66
N LEU A 199 -23.42 -2.46 -0.42
CA LEU A 199 -22.54 -3.33 -1.19
C LEU A 199 -22.98 -3.40 -2.66
N ALA A 200 -24.28 -3.55 -2.92
CA ALA A 200 -24.84 -3.61 -4.27
C ALA A 200 -24.72 -2.30 -5.06
N VAL A 201 -24.61 -1.16 -4.38
CA VAL A 201 -24.41 0.17 -5.02
C VAL A 201 -22.91 0.52 -5.17
N GLY A 202 -22.01 -0.36 -4.69
CA GLY A 202 -20.56 -0.17 -4.76
C GLY A 202 -19.96 0.57 -3.55
N MET A 203 -20.75 0.92 -2.54
CA MET A 203 -20.28 1.54 -1.28
C MET A 203 -19.80 0.48 -0.29
N THR A 204 -18.74 -0.24 -0.65
CA THR A 204 -18.26 -1.43 0.07
C THR A 204 -17.93 -1.16 1.53
N ARG A 205 -17.19 -0.08 1.80
CA ARG A 205 -16.81 0.32 3.17
C ARG A 205 -18.03 0.55 4.07
N LYS A 206 -19.01 1.32 3.60
CA LYS A 206 -20.22 1.61 4.37
C LYS A 206 -21.08 0.36 4.56
N GLY A 207 -21.24 -0.43 3.51
CA GLY A 207 -21.99 -1.68 3.58
C GLY A 207 -21.41 -2.67 4.58
N LEU A 208 -20.08 -2.82 4.62
CA LEU A 208 -19.41 -3.71 5.56
C LEU A 208 -19.53 -3.24 7.01
N VAL A 209 -19.47 -1.93 7.26
CA VAL A 209 -19.64 -1.35 8.60
C VAL A 209 -21.04 -1.65 9.13
N TYR A 210 -22.09 -1.32 8.37
CA TYR A 210 -23.48 -1.61 8.76
C TYR A 210 -23.71 -3.11 8.97
N LEU A 211 -23.19 -3.95 8.07
CA LEU A 211 -23.35 -5.40 8.18
C LEU A 211 -22.65 -5.95 9.44
N THR A 212 -21.46 -5.45 9.77
CA THR A 212 -20.70 -5.90 10.95
C THR A 212 -21.39 -5.47 12.24
N ILE A 213 -21.85 -4.22 12.33
CA ILE A 213 -22.59 -3.70 13.49
C ILE A 213 -23.87 -4.50 13.70
N TRP A 214 -24.64 -4.74 12.64
CA TRP A 214 -25.87 -5.51 12.72
C TRP A 214 -25.63 -6.95 13.15
N VAL A 215 -24.68 -7.67 12.53
CA VAL A 215 -24.34 -9.06 12.89
C VAL A 215 -23.89 -9.14 14.35
N LEU A 216 -23.00 -8.25 14.78
CA LEU A 216 -22.53 -8.21 16.17
C LEU A 216 -23.68 -8.00 17.15
N THR A 217 -24.58 -7.07 16.83
CA THR A 217 -25.74 -6.74 17.68
C THR A 217 -26.70 -7.92 17.77
N VAL A 218 -26.98 -8.60 16.64
CA VAL A 218 -27.82 -9.81 16.61
C VAL A 218 -27.19 -10.94 17.43
N ILE A 219 -25.87 -11.15 17.31
CA ILE A 219 -25.16 -12.16 18.10
C ILE A 219 -25.30 -11.88 19.59
N ILE A 220 -25.04 -10.64 20.02
CA ILE A 220 -25.19 -10.23 21.43
C ILE A 220 -26.63 -10.47 21.91
N LEU A 221 -27.63 -10.09 21.10
CA LEU A 221 -29.04 -10.26 21.44
C LEU A 221 -29.42 -11.74 21.60
N ILE A 222 -28.92 -12.62 20.72
CA ILE A 222 -29.12 -14.07 20.84
C ILE A 222 -28.54 -14.60 22.15
N PHE A 223 -27.32 -14.18 22.53
CA PHE A 223 -26.70 -14.61 23.78
C PHE A 223 -27.48 -14.11 25.00
N LEU A 224 -27.90 -12.84 25.02
CA LEU A 224 -28.69 -12.27 26.12
C LEU A 224 -30.04 -12.96 26.28
N VAL A 225 -30.78 -13.17 25.19
CA VAL A 225 -32.08 -13.87 25.22
C VAL A 225 -31.92 -15.30 25.72
N LYS A 226 -30.88 -16.03 25.27
CA LYS A 226 -30.62 -17.39 25.73
C LYS A 226 -30.26 -17.44 27.22
N ALA A 227 -29.43 -16.52 27.70
CA ALA A 227 -29.04 -16.44 29.10
C ALA A 227 -30.26 -16.20 30.00
N GLU A 228 -31.12 -15.26 29.63
CA GLU A 228 -32.35 -14.96 30.39
C GLU A 228 -33.38 -16.07 30.30
N ALA A 229 -33.57 -16.70 29.14
CA ALA A 229 -34.46 -17.84 29.00
C ALA A 229 -33.98 -19.04 29.85
N GLY A 230 -32.67 -19.25 29.97
CA GLY A 230 -32.09 -20.25 30.86
C GLY A 230 -32.33 -19.94 32.34
N ALA A 231 -32.08 -18.69 32.75
CA ALA A 231 -32.31 -18.23 34.12
C ALA A 231 -33.80 -18.29 34.51
N ALA A 232 -34.70 -17.87 33.62
CA ALA A 232 -36.14 -17.90 33.83
C ALA A 232 -36.68 -19.33 34.04
N LYS A 233 -36.17 -20.30 33.26
CA LYS A 233 -36.49 -21.73 33.44
C LYS A 233 -36.02 -22.26 34.79
N LEU A 234 -34.84 -21.86 35.24
CA LEU A 234 -34.29 -22.29 36.53
C LEU A 234 -35.05 -21.70 37.73
N GLN A 235 -35.59 -20.49 37.58
CA GLN A 235 -36.31 -19.78 38.64
C GLN A 235 -37.84 -19.91 38.56
N HIS A 236 -38.36 -20.73 37.64
CA HIS A 236 -39.81 -20.87 37.36
C HIS A 236 -40.54 -19.52 37.14
N ARG A 237 -39.83 -18.52 36.63
CA ARG A 237 -40.38 -17.18 36.37
C ARG A 237 -40.76 -17.05 34.90
N SER A 238 -41.83 -16.31 34.60
CA SER A 238 -42.16 -15.93 33.22
C SER A 238 -41.03 -15.09 32.61
N PHE A 239 -40.70 -15.36 31.35
CA PHE A 239 -39.71 -14.59 30.61
C PHE A 239 -40.19 -13.13 30.46
N SER A 240 -39.44 -12.19 31.02
CA SER A 240 -39.62 -10.76 30.82
C SER A 240 -38.32 -10.20 30.26
N PRO A 241 -38.31 -9.58 29.07
CA PRO A 241 -37.07 -9.08 28.47
C PRO A 241 -36.45 -8.01 29.36
N SER A 242 -35.17 -8.18 29.70
CA SER A 242 -34.44 -7.18 30.47
C SER A 242 -34.18 -5.90 29.66
N MET A 243 -33.87 -4.81 30.39
CA MET A 243 -33.49 -3.53 29.79
C MET A 243 -32.32 -3.65 28.77
N PRO A 244 -31.28 -4.46 29.00
CA PRO A 244 -30.26 -4.76 27.99
C PRO A 244 -30.81 -5.31 26.67
N ILE A 245 -31.73 -6.29 26.70
CA ILE A 245 -32.32 -6.86 25.47
C ILE A 245 -33.07 -5.78 24.69
N ILE A 246 -33.85 -4.96 25.39
CA ILE A 246 -34.60 -3.84 24.80
C ILE A 246 -33.64 -2.80 24.21
N GLY A 247 -32.56 -2.46 24.93
CA GLY A 247 -31.56 -1.50 24.49
C GLY A 247 -30.83 -1.94 23.22
N PHE A 248 -30.33 -3.17 23.17
CA PHE A 248 -29.67 -3.70 21.96
C PHE A 248 -30.64 -3.91 20.81
N GLY A 249 -31.90 -4.28 21.09
CA GLY A 249 -32.96 -4.34 20.08
C GLY A 249 -33.23 -2.97 19.45
N PHE A 250 -33.23 -1.90 20.25
CA PHE A 250 -33.39 -0.53 19.76
C PHE A 250 -32.20 -0.10 18.89
N VAL A 251 -30.97 -0.40 19.29
CA VAL A 251 -29.76 -0.11 18.50
C VAL A 251 -29.81 -0.84 17.15
N ALA A 252 -30.16 -2.13 17.14
CA ALA A 252 -30.31 -2.89 15.89
C ALA A 252 -31.37 -2.30 14.96
N ALA A 253 -32.51 -1.87 15.51
CA ALA A 253 -33.57 -1.24 14.75
C ALA A 253 -33.12 0.11 14.17
N MET A 254 -32.45 0.94 14.97
CA MET A 254 -31.92 2.23 14.54
C MET A 254 -30.90 2.08 13.41
N ASP A 255 -29.93 1.17 13.56
CA ASP A 255 -28.93 0.86 12.53
C ASP A 255 -29.58 0.43 11.21
N TYR A 256 -30.59 -0.45 11.30
CA TYR A 256 -31.37 -0.88 10.15
C TYR A 256 -32.09 0.28 9.45
N PHE A 257 -32.76 1.17 10.20
CA PHE A 257 -33.47 2.31 9.63
C PHE A 257 -32.52 3.33 8.98
N VAL A 258 -31.36 3.59 9.60
CA VAL A 258 -30.34 4.47 9.04
C VAL A 258 -29.80 3.90 7.73
N ALA A 259 -29.44 2.61 7.72
CA ALA A 259 -28.96 1.95 6.51
C ALA A 259 -29.99 1.96 5.38
N LEU A 260 -31.28 1.76 5.69
CA LEU A 260 -32.36 1.80 4.71
C LEU A 260 -32.58 3.21 4.17
N PHE A 261 -32.58 4.23 5.04
CA PHE A 261 -32.80 5.62 4.66
C PHE A 261 -31.65 6.14 3.79
N GLU A 262 -30.40 5.79 4.11
CA GLU A 262 -29.23 6.22 3.36
C GLU A 262 -29.24 5.66 1.92
N VAL A 263 -29.55 4.38 1.74
CA VAL A 263 -29.69 3.78 0.39
C VAL A 263 -30.89 4.35 -0.37
N ALA A 264 -32.01 4.59 0.32
CA ALA A 264 -33.19 5.21 -0.30
C ALA A 264 -32.93 6.68 -0.70
N ALA A 265 -32.10 7.40 0.04
CA ALA A 265 -31.68 8.76 -0.30
C ALA A 265 -30.75 8.77 -1.52
N LEU A 266 -29.85 7.79 -1.64
CA LEU A 266 -28.97 7.60 -2.79
C LEU A 266 -29.74 7.39 -4.10
N GLY A 267 -30.89 6.72 -4.05
CA GLY A 267 -31.75 6.53 -5.23
C GLY A 267 -32.41 7.79 -5.77
N ARG A 268 -32.43 8.89 -5.01
CA ARG A 268 -32.97 10.18 -5.46
C ARG A 268 -31.94 11.03 -6.20
N ASP A 269 -30.66 10.67 -6.11
CA ASP A 269 -29.59 11.39 -6.78
C ASP A 269 -29.52 10.96 -8.26
N LYS A 270 -30.04 11.82 -9.14
CA LYS A 270 -30.11 11.60 -10.59
C LYS A 270 -28.72 11.57 -11.26
N THR A 271 -27.66 11.91 -10.54
CA THR A 271 -26.28 11.87 -11.06
C THR A 271 -25.74 10.44 -11.14
N LEU A 272 -26.16 9.55 -10.25
CA LEU A 272 -25.69 8.16 -10.18
C LEU A 272 -26.41 7.23 -11.18
N SER A 273 -27.56 7.62 -11.73
CA SER A 273 -28.37 6.77 -12.61
C SER A 273 -27.98 6.81 -14.09
N LYS A 274 -27.08 7.72 -14.51
CA LYS A 274 -26.63 7.78 -15.89
C LYS A 274 -25.45 6.84 -16.09
N ARG A 275 -25.74 5.56 -16.36
CA ARG A 275 -24.73 4.65 -16.90
C ARG A 275 -24.19 5.27 -18.19
N PRO A 276 -22.87 5.45 -18.36
CA PRO A 276 -22.34 5.90 -19.63
C PRO A 276 -22.77 4.88 -20.69
N THR A 277 -23.47 5.36 -21.72
CA THR A 277 -23.86 4.52 -22.85
C THR A 277 -22.56 4.02 -23.47
N VAL A 278 -22.30 2.72 -23.40
CA VAL A 278 -21.14 2.12 -24.07
C VAL A 278 -21.34 2.33 -25.55
N GLU A 279 -20.60 3.27 -26.14
CA GLU A 279 -20.54 3.46 -27.58
C GLU A 279 -19.91 2.20 -28.16
N ARG A 280 -20.76 1.31 -28.66
CA ARG A 280 -20.28 0.14 -29.38
C ARG A 280 -19.68 0.64 -30.70
N PRO A 281 -18.43 0.28 -31.03
CA PRO A 281 -17.88 0.60 -32.33
C PRO A 281 -18.85 0.03 -33.38
N LYS A 282 -19.31 0.88 -34.29
CA LYS A 282 -20.12 0.40 -35.40
C LYS A 282 -19.26 -0.61 -36.15
N PRO A 283 -19.77 -1.83 -36.43
CA PRO A 283 -19.01 -2.78 -37.20
C PRO A 283 -18.63 -2.12 -38.53
N PRO A 284 -17.40 -2.31 -39.03
CA PRO A 284 -17.05 -1.85 -40.35
C PRO A 284 -17.93 -2.58 -41.36
N VAL A 285 -18.93 -1.87 -41.91
CA VAL A 285 -19.88 -2.41 -42.90
C VAL A 285 -19.28 -2.39 -44.32
N ASP A 286 -18.17 -1.67 -44.53
CA ASP A 286 -17.67 -1.35 -45.88
C ASP A 286 -16.25 -1.87 -46.21
N LEU A 287 -15.69 -2.78 -45.42
CA LEU A 287 -14.45 -3.46 -45.84
C LEU A 287 -14.80 -4.67 -46.71
N PRO A 288 -14.23 -4.79 -47.93
CA PRO A 288 -14.37 -6.02 -48.70
C PRO A 288 -13.76 -7.16 -47.89
N PHE A 289 -14.50 -8.25 -47.73
CA PHE A 289 -13.96 -9.49 -47.21
C PHE A 289 -12.97 -10.03 -48.25
N GLU A 290 -11.67 -9.90 -47.97
CA GLU A 290 -10.60 -10.62 -48.69
C GLU A 290 -10.48 -12.06 -48.19
#